data_AF-A0A495VUH0-F1
#
_entry.id   AF-A0A495VUH0-F1
#
_cell.length_a   1.000
_cell.length_b   1.000
_cell.length_c   1.000
_cell.angle_alpha   90.00
_cell.angle_beta   90.00
_cell.angle_gamma   90.00
#
_symmetry.space_group_name_H-M   'P 1'
#
loop_
_entity.id
_entity.type
_entity.pdbx_description
1 polymer ?
#
loop_
_entity_poly.entity_id
_entity_poly.type
_entity_poly.pdbx_seq_one_letter_code
_entity_poly.pdbx_strand_id
1 'polypeptide(L)'
;MIRELLFEDLDGAFRADPETVIDAAAADHRYLDRAPALHALLADAATGRYHRFLAVQALASWGHAPVYPVVAATAEAGRRSPWLGMLTDGAGRDRTFPELAVAVAEGRRFTAGSGAEDARIAALAALIGLGDELFFDWQLAYAADEPAVAGALAAVVERGAERTDEPDFDRVRQLAGLCAVLARHDRPRAVELAERLLRADSRLTVRTHLASVVPFRATAASFPTVPVPLLAPAVVFRA
;
A
#
# COMPACT_ATOMS: atom_id res chain seq x y z
N MET A 1 26.43 -2.40 15.95
CA MET A 1 26.14 -2.66 14.52
C MET A 1 24.72 -2.29 14.11
N ILE A 2 23.66 -3.09 14.30
CA ILE A 2 22.30 -2.69 13.82
C ILE A 2 21.83 -1.36 14.41
N ARG A 3 22.15 -1.11 15.69
CA ARG A 3 21.85 0.13 16.39
C ARG A 3 22.41 1.35 15.65
N GLU A 4 23.71 1.33 15.33
CA GLU A 4 24.37 2.40 14.56
C GLU A 4 23.77 2.58 13.15
N LEU A 5 23.29 1.48 12.54
CA LEU A 5 22.82 1.50 11.16
C LEU A 5 21.38 2.02 11.02
N LEU A 6 20.48 1.65 11.93
CA LEU A 6 19.04 1.93 11.80
C LEU A 6 18.40 2.55 13.04
N PHE A 7 19.13 2.75 14.13
CA PHE A 7 18.61 3.36 15.37
C PHE A 7 19.46 4.54 15.84
N GLU A 8 20.44 4.98 15.06
CA GLU A 8 21.22 6.19 15.31
C GLU A 8 21.23 7.01 14.03
N ASP A 9 20.99 8.32 14.15
CA ASP A 9 21.14 9.23 13.01
C ASP A 9 22.62 9.47 12.69
N LEU A 10 22.89 10.34 11.71
CA LEU A 10 24.26 10.63 11.28
C LEU A 10 25.10 11.37 12.34
N ASP A 11 24.45 11.98 13.34
CA ASP A 11 25.11 12.65 14.47
C ASP A 11 25.32 11.69 15.66
N GLY A 12 24.91 10.41 15.52
CA GLY A 12 25.00 9.39 16.55
C GLY A 12 23.89 9.46 17.61
N ALA A 13 22.86 10.29 17.41
CA ALA A 13 21.75 10.36 18.35
C ALA A 13 20.77 9.21 18.12
N PHE A 14 20.38 8.57 19.22
CA PHE A 14 19.49 7.41 19.19
C PHE A 14 18.07 7.79 18.76
N ARG A 15 17.48 6.98 17.88
CA ARG A 15 16.11 7.05 17.40
C ARG A 15 15.41 5.75 17.80
N ALA A 16 14.33 5.88 18.58
CA ALA A 16 13.56 4.73 19.06
C ALA A 16 12.80 4.02 17.94
N ASP A 17 12.42 4.77 16.91
CA ASP A 17 11.76 4.29 15.72
C ASP A 17 12.77 4.25 14.56
N PRO A 18 13.08 3.07 14.00
CA PRO A 18 14.01 2.95 12.90
C PRO A 18 13.49 3.57 11.59
N GLU A 19 12.18 3.74 11.43
CA GLU A 19 11.61 4.39 10.23
C GLU A 19 12.08 5.85 10.13
N THR A 20 12.27 6.52 11.26
CA THR A 20 12.86 7.88 11.30
C THR A 20 14.24 7.93 10.64
N VAL A 21 15.05 6.88 10.79
CA VAL A 21 16.39 6.78 10.17
C VAL A 21 16.28 6.39 8.69
N ILE A 22 15.37 5.48 8.36
CA ILE A 22 15.12 5.03 6.98
C ILE A 22 14.65 6.18 6.11
N ASP A 23 13.69 6.97 6.59
CA ASP A 23 13.10 8.09 5.84
C ASP A 23 14.07 9.27 5.69
N ALA A 24 14.99 9.45 6.64
CA ALA A 24 15.96 10.53 6.62
C ALA A 24 16.91 10.47 5.40
N ALA A 25 17.09 9.30 4.78
CA ALA A 25 17.89 9.16 3.56
C ALA A 25 17.31 9.95 2.37
N ALA A 26 16.00 10.21 2.36
CA ALA A 26 15.38 11.07 1.35
C ALA A 26 15.88 12.53 1.43
N ALA A 27 16.32 12.97 2.61
CA ALA A 27 16.84 14.32 2.85
C ALA A 27 18.38 14.37 2.86
N ASP A 28 19.07 13.30 3.23
CA ASP A 28 20.53 13.25 3.32
C ASP A 28 21.09 11.93 2.73
N HIS A 29 21.79 12.03 1.59
CA HIS A 29 22.35 10.87 0.90
C HIS A 29 23.42 10.13 1.70
N ARG A 30 23.98 10.71 2.78
CA ARG A 30 25.04 10.07 3.57
C ARG A 30 24.54 8.81 4.27
N TYR A 31 23.23 8.68 4.47
CA TYR A 31 22.63 7.41 4.92
C TYR A 31 22.91 6.25 3.96
N LEU A 32 23.10 6.51 2.66
CA LEU A 32 23.40 5.48 1.66
C LEU A 32 24.76 4.80 1.89
N ASP A 33 25.70 5.46 2.56
CA ASP A 33 27.00 4.88 2.94
C ASP A 33 26.85 3.67 3.89
N ARG A 34 25.68 3.52 4.53
CA ARG A 34 25.34 2.38 5.40
C ARG A 34 24.97 1.12 4.62
N ALA A 35 24.69 1.21 3.31
CA ALA A 35 24.19 0.09 2.51
C ALA A 35 25.07 -1.18 2.55
N PRO A 36 26.42 -1.10 2.44
CA PRO A 36 27.25 -2.31 2.52
C PRO A 36 27.11 -3.06 3.86
N ALA A 37 27.00 -2.33 4.97
CA ALA A 37 26.81 -2.94 6.28
C ALA A 37 25.40 -3.53 6.47
N LEU A 38 24.38 -2.94 5.86
CA LEU A 38 23.04 -3.52 5.79
C LEU A 38 23.01 -4.82 4.99
N HIS A 39 23.76 -4.90 3.87
CA HIS A 39 23.91 -6.17 3.13
C HIS A 39 24.61 -7.25 3.97
N ALA A 40 25.63 -6.87 4.75
CA ALA A 40 26.29 -7.81 5.65
C ALA A 40 25.30 -8.39 6.69
N LEU A 41 24.37 -7.58 7.21
CA LEU A 41 23.30 -8.06 8.09
C LEU A 41 22.36 -9.05 7.40
N LEU A 42 22.01 -8.81 6.13
CA LEU A 42 21.15 -9.73 5.37
C LEU A 42 21.79 -11.10 5.16
N ALA A 43 23.10 -11.13 4.92
CA ALA A 43 23.87 -12.34 4.70
C ALA A 43 24.16 -13.12 6.01
N ASP A 44 24.15 -12.45 7.15
CA ASP A 44 24.44 -13.06 8.44
C ASP A 44 23.22 -13.78 9.03
N ALA A 45 23.27 -15.12 9.03
CA ALA A 45 22.23 -15.96 9.60
C ALA A 45 22.06 -15.79 11.12
N ALA A 46 23.10 -15.34 11.83
CA ALA A 46 23.03 -15.07 13.27
C ALA A 46 22.27 -13.77 13.57
N THR A 47 22.14 -12.87 12.59
CA THR A 47 21.35 -11.65 12.75
C THR A 47 19.87 -11.99 12.92
N GLY A 48 19.24 -11.38 13.93
CA GLY A 48 17.82 -11.56 14.21
C GLY A 48 16.94 -11.24 13.01
N ARG A 49 15.85 -12.00 12.85
CA ARG A 49 14.91 -11.89 11.72
C ARG A 49 14.37 -10.46 11.56
N TYR A 50 14.02 -9.81 12.67
CA TYR A 50 13.57 -8.40 12.67
C TYR A 50 14.61 -7.44 12.09
N HIS A 51 15.87 -7.53 12.51
CA HIS A 51 16.93 -6.67 12.01
C HIS A 51 17.24 -6.89 10.52
N ARG A 52 17.17 -8.15 10.05
CA ARG A 52 17.27 -8.46 8.62
C ARG A 52 16.11 -7.85 7.83
N PHE A 53 14.89 -7.94 8.35
CA PHE A 53 13.74 -7.31 7.71
C PHE A 53 13.90 -5.78 7.61
N LEU A 54 14.31 -5.12 8.69
CA LEU A 54 14.59 -3.68 8.66
C LEU A 54 15.68 -3.31 7.65
N ALA A 55 16.72 -4.14 7.49
CA ALA A 55 17.72 -3.93 6.46
C ALA A 55 17.15 -4.06 5.03
N VAL A 56 16.24 -5.01 4.77
CA VAL A 56 15.51 -5.09 3.49
C VAL A 56 14.70 -3.83 3.25
N GLN A 57 13.94 -3.38 4.25
CA GLN A 57 13.10 -2.18 4.17
C GLN A 57 13.95 -0.94 3.87
N ALA A 58 15.03 -0.71 4.63
CA ALA A 58 15.95 0.41 4.43
C ALA A 58 16.56 0.40 3.02
N LEU A 59 17.15 -0.73 2.60
CA LEU A 59 17.78 -0.86 1.30
C LEU A 59 16.79 -0.65 0.14
N ALA A 60 15.54 -1.11 0.28
CA ALA A 60 14.50 -0.89 -0.71
C ALA A 60 14.08 0.59 -0.79
N SER A 61 13.83 1.23 0.35
CA SER A 61 13.53 2.67 0.42
C SER A 61 14.63 3.54 -0.16
N TRP A 62 15.88 3.09 -0.05
CA TRP A 62 17.06 3.81 -0.53
C TRP A 62 17.43 3.50 -1.99
N GLY A 63 16.62 2.71 -2.69
CA GLY A 63 16.84 2.41 -4.11
C GLY A 63 17.98 1.44 -4.41
N HIS A 64 18.45 0.67 -3.42
CA HIS A 64 19.65 -0.13 -3.58
C HIS A 64 19.40 -1.42 -4.40
N ALA A 65 19.66 -1.37 -5.70
CA ALA A 65 19.26 -2.38 -6.70
C ALA A 65 19.34 -3.87 -6.27
N PRO A 66 20.46 -4.37 -5.69
CA PRO A 66 20.55 -5.76 -5.20
C PRO A 66 19.47 -6.24 -4.23
N VAL A 67 18.72 -5.35 -3.57
CA VAL A 67 17.66 -5.75 -2.64
C VAL A 67 16.36 -6.15 -3.34
N TYR A 68 16.07 -5.62 -4.52
CA TYR A 68 14.78 -5.83 -5.17
C TYR A 68 14.51 -7.30 -5.54
N PRO A 69 15.50 -8.11 -5.97
CA PRO A 69 15.31 -9.56 -6.10
C PRO A 69 14.91 -10.25 -4.78
N VAL A 70 15.39 -9.75 -3.63
CA VAL A 70 15.00 -10.28 -2.30
C VAL A 70 13.54 -9.94 -1.99
N VAL A 71 13.09 -8.73 -2.36
CA VAL A 71 11.69 -8.31 -2.22
C VAL A 71 10.78 -9.13 -3.15
N ALA A 72 11.19 -9.34 -4.41
CA ALA A 72 10.45 -10.17 -5.35
C ALA A 72 10.32 -11.63 -4.86
N ALA A 73 11.41 -12.25 -4.41
CA ALA A 73 11.38 -13.59 -3.83
C ALA A 73 10.52 -13.67 -2.55
N THR A 74 10.52 -12.59 -1.76
CA THR A 74 9.63 -12.45 -0.60
C THR A 74 8.16 -12.43 -1.01
N ALA A 75 7.83 -11.72 -2.09
CA ALA A 75 6.49 -11.68 -2.63
C ALA A 75 6.07 -13.04 -3.22
N GLU A 76 6.94 -13.71 -3.99
CA GLU A 76 6.68 -15.04 -4.54
C GLU A 76 6.43 -16.11 -3.46
N ALA A 77 7.07 -15.97 -2.29
CA ALA A 77 6.82 -16.84 -1.15
C ALA A 77 5.42 -16.63 -0.55
N GLY A 78 4.84 -15.43 -0.67
CA GLY A 78 3.52 -15.07 -0.16
C GLY A 78 3.35 -15.43 1.32
N ARG A 79 2.32 -16.21 1.65
CA ARG A 79 2.08 -16.72 3.02
C ARG A 79 3.18 -17.64 3.57
N ARG A 80 4.07 -18.16 2.72
CA ARG A 80 5.23 -18.96 3.14
C ARG A 80 6.48 -18.09 3.36
N SER A 81 6.36 -16.78 3.17
CA SER A 81 7.47 -15.84 3.36
C SER A 81 8.01 -15.95 4.78
N PRO A 82 9.34 -16.02 4.95
CA PRO A 82 9.96 -15.94 6.26
C PRO A 82 9.87 -14.52 6.81
N TRP A 83 9.14 -13.58 6.22
CA TRP A 83 8.91 -12.25 6.76
C TRP A 83 7.48 -12.05 7.26
N LEU A 84 6.54 -12.93 6.92
CA LEU A 84 5.15 -12.84 7.36
C LEU A 84 5.04 -12.68 8.89
N GLY A 85 4.27 -11.70 9.33
CA GLY A 85 4.05 -11.35 10.73
C GLY A 85 5.24 -10.72 11.44
N MET A 86 6.23 -10.20 10.70
CA MET A 86 7.37 -9.50 11.29
C MET A 86 6.98 -8.18 11.94
N LEU A 87 6.15 -7.42 11.23
CA LEU A 87 5.54 -6.21 11.76
C LEU A 87 4.06 -6.47 11.98
N THR A 88 3.52 -6.03 13.11
CA THR A 88 2.09 -6.10 13.38
C THR A 88 1.60 -4.76 13.91
N ASP A 89 0.40 -4.35 13.52
CA ASP A 89 -0.24 -3.16 14.10
C ASP A 89 -0.82 -3.45 15.49
N GLY A 90 -1.39 -2.41 16.13
CA GLY A 90 -2.03 -2.55 17.44
C GLY A 90 -3.26 -3.47 17.48
N ALA A 91 -3.79 -3.86 16.32
CA ALA A 91 -4.86 -4.84 16.19
C ALA A 91 -4.35 -6.26 15.85
N GLY A 92 -3.02 -6.45 15.80
CA GLY A 92 -2.39 -7.73 15.49
C GLY A 92 -2.38 -8.09 13.99
N ARG A 93 -2.74 -7.15 13.10
CA ARG A 93 -2.69 -7.40 11.65
C ARG A 93 -1.26 -7.30 11.16
N ASP A 94 -0.88 -8.19 10.25
CA ASP A 94 0.45 -8.17 9.64
C ASP A 94 0.64 -6.90 8.80
N ARG A 95 1.73 -6.19 9.07
CA ARG A 95 2.16 -4.96 8.39
C ARG A 95 3.40 -5.15 7.52
N THR A 96 4.00 -6.34 7.53
CA THR A 96 5.24 -6.66 6.82
C THR A 96 5.16 -6.33 5.32
N PHE A 97 4.14 -6.84 4.64
CA PHE A 97 3.95 -6.62 3.20
C PHE A 97 3.51 -5.18 2.86
N PRO A 98 2.58 -4.54 3.61
CA PRO A 98 2.33 -3.11 3.48
C PRO A 98 3.61 -2.26 3.56
N GLU A 99 4.46 -2.48 4.57
CA GLU A 99 5.68 -1.67 4.73
C GLU A 99 6.72 -1.95 3.63
N LEU A 100 6.82 -3.18 3.14
CA LEU A 100 7.65 -3.47 1.96
C LEU A 100 7.15 -2.76 0.69
N ALA A 101 5.83 -2.67 0.49
CA ALA A 101 5.27 -1.93 -0.65
C ALA A 101 5.60 -0.44 -0.57
N VAL A 102 5.51 0.17 0.61
CA VAL A 102 5.95 1.56 0.83
C VAL A 102 7.44 1.70 0.53
N ALA A 103 8.28 0.83 1.08
CA ALA A 103 9.73 0.91 0.87
C ALA A 103 10.11 0.83 -0.63
N VAL A 104 9.48 -0.08 -1.39
CA VAL A 104 9.68 -0.16 -2.84
C VAL A 104 9.19 1.10 -3.57
N ALA A 105 8.13 1.74 -3.09
CA ALA A 105 7.63 3.00 -3.65
C ALA A 105 8.59 4.17 -3.37
N GLU A 106 9.08 4.29 -2.13
CA GLU A 106 10.04 5.32 -1.72
C GLU A 106 11.36 5.21 -2.50
N GLY A 107 11.81 3.98 -2.78
CA GLY A 107 12.97 3.69 -3.62
C GLY A 107 12.92 4.34 -5.01
N ARG A 108 11.74 4.69 -5.53
CA ARG A 108 11.55 5.40 -6.81
C ARG A 108 12.40 6.65 -6.90
N ARG A 109 12.56 7.40 -5.80
CA ARG A 109 13.35 8.66 -5.75
C ARG A 109 14.81 8.46 -6.12
N PHE A 110 15.34 7.28 -5.87
CA PHE A 110 16.75 6.94 -6.09
C PHE A 110 16.97 6.11 -7.36
N THR A 111 15.92 5.43 -7.84
CA THR A 111 16.05 4.54 -9.01
C THR A 111 15.60 5.15 -10.33
N ALA A 112 14.82 6.23 -10.33
CA ALA A 112 14.24 6.79 -11.57
C ALA A 112 15.32 7.11 -12.61
N GLY A 113 15.20 6.55 -13.82
CA GLY A 113 16.16 6.70 -14.91
C GLY A 113 17.48 5.93 -14.74
N SER A 114 17.59 5.08 -13.70
CA SER A 114 18.77 4.26 -13.44
C SER A 114 18.54 2.80 -13.85
N GLY A 115 19.61 2.00 -13.92
CA GLY A 115 19.51 0.55 -14.16
C GLY A 115 18.83 -0.24 -13.04
N ALA A 116 18.48 0.40 -11.92
CA ALA A 116 17.76 -0.21 -10.81
C ALA A 116 16.22 -0.15 -10.97
N GLU A 117 15.72 0.70 -11.87
CA GLU A 117 14.29 0.99 -12.00
C GLU A 117 13.47 -0.25 -12.37
N ASP A 118 13.92 -1.03 -13.35
CA ASP A 118 13.23 -2.24 -13.79
C ASP A 118 13.12 -3.28 -12.68
N ALA A 119 14.19 -3.46 -11.89
CA ALA A 119 14.20 -4.38 -10.77
C ALA A 119 13.21 -3.95 -9.67
N ARG A 120 13.11 -2.64 -9.40
CA ARG A 120 12.12 -2.07 -8.47
C ARG A 120 10.69 -2.28 -8.97
N ILE A 121 10.42 -1.98 -10.25
CA ILE A 121 9.11 -2.16 -10.87
C ILE A 121 8.70 -3.64 -10.82
N ALA A 122 9.62 -4.56 -11.11
CA ALA A 122 9.37 -6.00 -11.01
C ALA A 122 9.03 -6.42 -9.57
N ALA A 123 9.76 -5.93 -8.57
CA ALA A 123 9.45 -6.18 -7.16
C ALA A 123 8.08 -5.62 -6.75
N LEU A 124 7.74 -4.41 -7.19
CA LEU A 124 6.42 -3.81 -6.95
C LEU A 124 5.30 -4.63 -7.61
N ALA A 125 5.49 -5.04 -8.86
CA ALA A 125 4.53 -5.88 -9.58
C ALA A 125 4.30 -7.23 -8.86
N ALA A 126 5.35 -7.83 -8.29
CA ALA A 126 5.23 -9.06 -7.50
C ALA A 126 4.42 -8.82 -6.21
N LEU A 127 4.65 -7.71 -5.50
CA LEU A 127 3.86 -7.33 -4.33
C LEU A 127 2.39 -7.05 -4.68
N ILE A 128 2.13 -6.34 -5.78
CA ILE A 128 0.77 -6.13 -6.33
C ILE A 128 0.10 -7.47 -6.62
N GLY A 129 0.86 -8.44 -7.12
CA GLY A 129 0.41 -9.81 -7.35
C GLY A 129 -0.12 -10.54 -6.11
N LEU A 130 0.07 -10.02 -4.89
CA LEU A 130 -0.49 -10.57 -3.66
C LEU A 130 -1.70 -9.80 -3.13
N GLY A 131 -2.13 -8.74 -3.81
CA GLY A 131 -3.17 -7.81 -3.34
C GLY A 131 -4.59 -8.42 -3.19
N ASP A 132 -4.84 -9.62 -3.69
CA ASP A 132 -6.05 -10.40 -3.45
C ASP A 132 -5.87 -11.48 -2.37
N GLU A 133 -4.65 -11.73 -1.90
CA GLU A 133 -4.31 -12.81 -0.98
C GLU A 133 -3.85 -12.33 0.40
N LEU A 134 -3.19 -11.18 0.46
CA LEU A 134 -2.64 -10.61 1.68
C LEU A 134 -3.19 -9.20 1.93
N PHE A 135 -3.23 -8.82 3.20
CA PHE A 135 -3.59 -7.48 3.61
C PHE A 135 -2.47 -6.48 3.32
N PHE A 136 -2.80 -5.40 2.63
CA PHE A 136 -1.90 -4.29 2.28
C PHE A 136 -2.40 -2.90 2.75
N ASP A 137 -3.66 -2.82 3.22
CA ASP A 137 -4.33 -1.56 3.53
C ASP A 137 -4.27 -0.56 2.36
N TRP A 138 -4.12 0.74 2.65
CA TRP A 138 -3.97 1.80 1.65
C TRP A 138 -2.57 1.83 1.00
N GLN A 139 -1.56 1.17 1.58
CA GLN A 139 -0.17 1.34 1.16
C GLN A 139 0.16 0.70 -0.18
N LEU A 140 -0.47 -0.42 -0.53
CA LEU A 140 -0.30 -0.97 -1.88
C LEU A 140 -0.93 -0.06 -2.94
N ALA A 141 -2.05 0.60 -2.65
CA ALA A 141 -2.63 1.59 -3.55
C ALA A 141 -1.72 2.83 -3.69
N TYR A 142 -1.10 3.29 -2.59
CA TYR A 142 -0.07 4.32 -2.65
C TYR A 142 1.13 3.90 -3.51
N ALA A 143 1.68 2.71 -3.25
CA ALA A 143 2.86 2.21 -3.94
C ALA A 143 2.63 1.98 -5.42
N ALA A 144 1.45 1.48 -5.80
CA ALA A 144 1.11 1.10 -7.16
C ALA A 144 0.72 2.26 -8.07
N ASP A 145 0.80 3.52 -7.62
CA ASP A 145 0.48 4.68 -8.45
C ASP A 145 1.61 5.01 -9.45
N GLU A 146 1.79 4.09 -10.41
CA GLU A 146 2.75 4.16 -11.50
C GLU A 146 2.21 3.50 -12.78
N PRO A 147 2.39 4.11 -13.96
CA PRO A 147 1.93 3.53 -15.22
C PRO A 147 2.52 2.15 -15.51
N ALA A 148 3.78 1.91 -15.13
CA ALA A 148 4.52 0.69 -15.44
C ALA A 148 3.91 -0.59 -14.82
N VAL A 149 3.11 -0.46 -13.75
CA VAL A 149 2.48 -1.60 -13.07
C VAL A 149 0.98 -1.72 -13.33
N ALA A 150 0.42 -0.93 -14.27
CA ALA A 150 -1.00 -0.97 -14.61
C ALA A 150 -1.48 -2.37 -15.03
N GLY A 151 -0.65 -3.11 -15.76
CA GLY A 151 -0.94 -4.50 -16.13
C GLY A 151 -1.05 -5.44 -14.92
N ALA A 152 -0.16 -5.30 -13.94
CA ALA A 152 -0.18 -6.09 -12.71
C ALA A 152 -1.41 -5.75 -11.84
N LEU A 153 -1.75 -4.46 -11.74
CA LEU A 153 -2.95 -3.98 -11.06
C LEU A 153 -4.22 -4.60 -11.66
N ALA A 154 -4.35 -4.55 -12.98
CA ALA A 154 -5.51 -5.12 -13.64
C ALA A 154 -5.61 -6.63 -13.43
N ALA A 155 -4.48 -7.35 -13.51
CA ALA A 155 -4.45 -8.79 -13.30
C ALA A 155 -4.85 -9.20 -11.87
N VAL A 156 -4.37 -8.49 -10.82
CA VAL A 156 -4.74 -8.81 -9.43
C VAL A 156 -6.20 -8.47 -9.14
N VAL A 157 -6.72 -7.36 -9.67
CA VAL A 157 -8.12 -6.99 -9.47
C VAL A 157 -9.05 -7.96 -10.18
N GLU A 158 -8.71 -8.36 -11.40
CA GLU A 158 -9.45 -9.36 -12.17
C GLU A 158 -9.51 -10.71 -11.45
N ARG A 159 -8.34 -11.26 -11.07
CA ARG A 159 -8.27 -12.52 -10.32
C ARG A 159 -9.00 -12.42 -8.99
N GLY A 160 -8.78 -11.35 -8.23
CA GLY A 160 -9.38 -11.14 -6.92
C GLY A 160 -10.90 -11.00 -6.95
N ALA A 161 -11.47 -10.45 -8.02
CA ALA A 161 -12.92 -10.34 -8.21
C ALA A 161 -13.61 -11.69 -8.49
N GLU A 162 -12.87 -12.71 -8.91
CA GLU A 162 -13.37 -14.06 -9.17
C GLU A 162 -13.25 -14.98 -7.95
N ARG A 163 -12.54 -14.54 -6.92
CA ARG A 163 -12.31 -15.34 -5.71
C ARG A 163 -13.56 -15.45 -4.85
N THR A 164 -13.78 -16.65 -4.34
CA THR A 164 -14.92 -16.99 -3.47
C THR A 164 -14.51 -17.35 -2.05
N ASP A 165 -13.21 -17.50 -1.77
CA ASP A 165 -12.69 -17.69 -0.42
C ASP A 165 -12.80 -16.39 0.39
N GLU A 166 -12.99 -16.51 1.71
CA GLU A 166 -13.08 -15.38 2.62
C GLU A 166 -11.73 -15.16 3.33
N PRO A 167 -11.00 -14.08 3.01
CA PRO A 167 -9.75 -13.78 3.69
C PRO A 167 -10.00 -13.08 5.03
N ASP A 168 -8.95 -12.95 5.83
CA ASP A 168 -8.91 -12.24 7.12
C ASP A 168 -8.93 -10.70 6.99
N PHE A 169 -9.23 -10.16 5.80
CA PHE A 169 -9.30 -8.73 5.51
C PHE A 169 -10.39 -8.39 4.49
N ASP A 170 -10.76 -7.12 4.37
CA ASP A 170 -11.75 -6.67 3.37
C ASP A 170 -11.12 -6.62 1.96
N ARG A 171 -11.04 -7.79 1.30
CA ARG A 171 -10.47 -7.94 -0.04
C ARG A 171 -11.12 -7.02 -1.04
N VAL A 172 -12.46 -6.97 -1.11
CA VAL A 172 -13.17 -6.16 -2.10
C VAL A 172 -12.81 -4.69 -1.93
N ARG A 173 -12.75 -4.18 -0.70
CA ARG A 173 -12.30 -2.81 -0.43
C ARG A 173 -10.87 -2.56 -0.90
N GLN A 174 -9.93 -3.49 -0.65
CA GLN A 174 -8.55 -3.35 -1.10
C GLN A 174 -8.46 -3.34 -2.63
N LEU A 175 -9.13 -4.28 -3.31
CA LEU A 175 -9.20 -4.33 -4.77
C LEU A 175 -9.86 -3.08 -5.37
N ALA A 176 -10.87 -2.51 -4.70
CA ALA A 176 -11.47 -1.24 -5.09
C ALA A 176 -10.46 -0.07 -5.03
N GLY A 177 -9.61 -0.04 -4.00
CA GLY A 177 -8.49 0.91 -3.91
C GLY A 177 -7.50 0.76 -5.07
N LEU A 178 -7.10 -0.49 -5.39
CA LEU A 178 -6.23 -0.78 -6.53
C LEU A 178 -6.88 -0.42 -7.88
N CYS A 179 -8.18 -0.67 -8.03
CA CYS A 179 -8.94 -0.31 -9.22
C CYS A 179 -9.04 1.22 -9.40
N ALA A 180 -9.13 1.98 -8.31
CA ALA A 180 -9.10 3.45 -8.35
C ALA A 180 -7.73 4.00 -8.79
N VAL A 181 -6.65 3.32 -8.42
CA VAL A 181 -5.29 3.63 -8.90
C VAL A 181 -5.16 3.27 -10.38
N LEU A 182 -5.61 2.08 -10.78
CA LEU A 182 -5.62 1.66 -12.19
C LEU A 182 -6.34 2.68 -13.08
N ALA A 183 -7.45 3.26 -12.61
CA ALA A 183 -8.21 4.25 -13.39
C ALA A 183 -7.43 5.53 -13.75
N ARG A 184 -6.31 5.80 -13.08
CA ARG A 184 -5.39 6.91 -13.41
C ARG A 184 -4.52 6.60 -14.63
N HIS A 185 -4.27 5.32 -14.90
CA HIS A 185 -3.31 4.84 -15.91
C HIS A 185 -3.99 4.07 -17.06
N ASP A 186 -5.09 3.37 -16.79
CA ASP A 186 -5.92 2.61 -17.74
C ASP A 186 -7.40 2.67 -17.32
N ARG A 187 -8.05 3.79 -17.65
CA ARG A 187 -9.45 4.04 -17.29
C ARG A 187 -10.43 3.02 -17.91
N PRO A 188 -10.36 2.65 -19.20
CA PRO A 188 -11.28 1.68 -19.79
C PRO A 188 -11.30 0.35 -19.03
N ARG A 189 -10.12 -0.21 -18.73
CA ARG A 189 -10.04 -1.48 -17.99
C ARG A 189 -10.48 -1.33 -16.54
N ALA A 190 -10.15 -0.22 -15.90
CA ALA A 190 -10.62 0.06 -14.54
C ALA A 190 -12.14 0.15 -14.43
N VAL A 191 -12.83 0.74 -15.41
CA VAL A 191 -14.31 0.83 -15.39
C VAL A 191 -14.94 -0.56 -15.43
N GLU A 192 -14.47 -1.44 -16.32
CA GLU A 192 -14.97 -2.81 -16.41
C GLU A 192 -14.80 -3.57 -15.10
N LEU A 193 -13.61 -3.49 -14.51
CA LEU A 193 -13.28 -4.14 -13.23
C LEU A 193 -14.07 -3.55 -12.06
N ALA A 194 -14.25 -2.23 -12.01
CA ALA A 194 -15.03 -1.55 -10.98
C ALA A 194 -16.51 -1.98 -11.02
N GLU A 195 -17.10 -2.11 -12.21
CA GLU A 195 -18.46 -2.63 -12.36
C GLU A 195 -18.58 -4.09 -11.88
N ARG A 196 -17.57 -4.93 -12.14
CA ARG A 196 -17.52 -6.30 -11.61
C ARG A 196 -17.48 -6.31 -10.08
N LEU A 197 -16.61 -5.50 -9.47
CA LEU A 197 -16.51 -5.36 -8.02
C LEU A 197 -17.82 -4.86 -7.39
N LEU A 198 -18.48 -3.86 -8.00
CA LEU A 198 -19.76 -3.33 -7.52
C LEU A 198 -20.91 -4.32 -7.61
N ARG A 199 -20.88 -5.22 -8.60
CA ARG A 199 -21.83 -6.34 -8.68
C ARG A 199 -21.60 -7.38 -7.59
N ALA A 200 -20.34 -7.64 -7.24
CA ALA A 200 -19.99 -8.56 -6.17
C ALA A 200 -20.31 -7.99 -4.78
N ASP A 201 -20.03 -6.70 -4.56
CA ASP A 201 -20.24 -6.03 -3.30
C ASP A 201 -20.53 -4.54 -3.50
N SER A 202 -21.72 -4.12 -3.05
CA SER A 202 -22.21 -2.76 -3.21
C SER A 202 -22.22 -1.96 -1.91
N ARG A 203 -21.52 -2.40 -0.86
CA ARG A 203 -21.37 -1.66 0.41
C ARG A 203 -20.82 -0.25 0.16
N LEU A 204 -21.24 0.71 0.99
CA LEU A 204 -20.87 2.12 0.86
C LEU A 204 -19.34 2.32 0.83
N THR A 205 -18.59 1.55 1.62
CA THR A 205 -17.12 1.61 1.66
C THR A 205 -16.50 1.30 0.31
N VAL A 206 -16.96 0.25 -0.38
CA VAL A 206 -16.51 -0.12 -1.73
C VAL A 206 -16.87 0.97 -2.74
N ARG A 207 -18.11 1.48 -2.66
CA ARG A 207 -18.58 2.57 -3.52
C ARG A 207 -17.73 3.83 -3.36
N THR A 208 -17.37 4.22 -2.14
CA THR A 208 -16.53 5.39 -1.89
C THR A 208 -15.19 5.31 -2.63
N HIS A 209 -14.54 4.14 -2.63
CA HIS A 209 -13.29 3.94 -3.36
C HIS A 209 -13.47 4.03 -4.88
N LEU A 210 -14.59 3.52 -5.41
CA LEU A 210 -14.85 3.47 -6.86
C LEU A 210 -15.53 4.71 -7.44
N ALA A 211 -15.83 5.73 -6.62
CA ALA A 211 -16.55 6.93 -7.05
C ALA A 211 -15.80 7.78 -8.10
N SER A 212 -14.47 7.69 -8.14
CA SER A 212 -13.64 8.33 -9.17
C SER A 212 -13.58 7.53 -10.48
N VAL A 213 -13.97 6.25 -10.45
CA VAL A 213 -13.90 5.32 -11.59
C VAL A 213 -15.24 5.25 -12.31
N VAL A 214 -16.31 4.90 -11.58
CA VAL A 214 -17.67 4.74 -12.10
C VAL A 214 -18.55 5.85 -11.50
N PRO A 215 -19.15 6.73 -12.32
CA PRO A 215 -20.04 7.76 -11.81
C PRO A 215 -21.26 7.13 -11.12
N PHE A 216 -21.43 7.40 -9.84
CA PHE A 216 -22.66 7.04 -9.16
C PHE A 216 -23.76 8.01 -9.57
N ARG A 217 -24.71 7.54 -10.38
CA ARG A 217 -25.99 8.24 -10.48
C ARG A 217 -26.68 8.11 -9.13
N ALA A 218 -26.86 9.22 -8.44
CA ALA A 218 -27.88 9.27 -7.41
C ALA A 218 -29.19 8.91 -8.12
N THR A 219 -29.67 7.67 -7.94
CA THR A 219 -31.10 7.41 -8.11
C THR A 219 -31.77 8.48 -7.28
N ALA A 220 -32.50 9.38 -7.92
CA ALA A 220 -33.33 10.34 -7.24
C ALA A 220 -34.20 9.51 -6.29
N ALA A 221 -33.79 9.44 -5.03
CA ALA A 221 -34.64 8.92 -4.00
C ALA A 221 -35.85 9.85 -4.09
N SER A 222 -36.98 9.27 -4.46
CA SER A 222 -38.27 9.90 -4.22
C SER A 222 -38.33 10.05 -2.70
N PHE A 223 -37.73 11.12 -2.19
CA PHE A 223 -37.95 11.53 -0.82
C PHE A 223 -39.45 11.79 -0.78
N PRO A 224 -40.23 11.06 0.04
CA PRO A 224 -41.60 11.45 0.25
C PRO A 224 -41.54 12.90 0.70
N THR A 225 -42.14 13.80 -0.08
CA THR A 225 -42.36 15.18 0.30
C THR A 225 -43.20 15.13 1.56
N VAL A 226 -42.54 15.15 2.72
CA VAL A 226 -43.23 15.36 3.99
C VAL A 226 -43.77 16.79 3.90
N PRO A 227 -45.09 17.00 3.85
CA PRO A 227 -45.64 18.34 3.81
C PRO A 227 -45.19 19.05 5.08
N VAL A 228 -44.40 20.12 4.91
CA VAL A 228 -44.03 21.00 6.01
C VAL A 228 -45.32 21.66 6.49
N PRO A 229 -45.77 21.43 7.74
CA PRO A 229 -46.93 22.13 8.26
C PRO A 229 -46.58 23.62 8.34
N LEU A 230 -47.34 24.43 7.62
CA LEU A 230 -47.33 25.89 7.75
C LEU A 230 -47.63 26.24 9.21
N LEU A 231 -46.60 26.61 9.96
CA LEU A 231 -46.75 27.21 11.28
C LEU A 231 -47.49 28.54 11.10
N ALA A 232 -48.70 28.62 11.67
CA ALA A 232 -49.50 29.82 11.71
C ALA A 232 -48.74 30.96 12.41
N PRO A 233 -48.93 32.23 11.99
CA PRO A 233 -48.22 33.37 12.55
C PRO A 233 -48.57 33.57 14.03
N ALA A 234 -47.54 33.81 14.84
CA ALA A 234 -47.64 34.05 16.28
C ALA A 234 -48.52 35.27 16.59
N VAL A 235 -49.41 35.09 17.57
CA VAL A 235 -50.25 36.13 18.16
C VAL A 235 -49.36 37.18 18.82
N VAL A 236 -49.49 38.43 18.37
CA VAL A 236 -48.87 39.61 18.98
C VAL A 236 -49.61 39.93 20.29
N PHE A 237 -48.94 39.76 21.43
CA PHE A 237 -49.37 40.33 22.70
C PHE A 237 -48.95 41.80 22.77
N ARG A 238 -49.93 42.71 22.86
CA ARG A 238 -49.71 44.09 23.33
C ARG A 238 -49.99 44.14 24.83
N ALA A 239 -49.13 44.88 25.54
CA ALA A 239 -49.23 45.21 26.96
C ALA A 239 -50.44 46.11 27.27
#